data_AF-A0A956EBY0-F1
#
_entry.id   AF-A0A956EBY0-F1
#
_cell.length_a   1.000
_cell.length_b   1.000
_cell.length_c   1.000
_cell.angle_alpha   90.00
_cell.angle_beta   90.00
_cell.angle_gamma   90.00
#
_symmetry.space_group_name_H-M   'P 1'
#
loop_
_entity.id
_entity.type
_entity.pdbx_description
1 polymer ?
#
loop_
_entity_poly.entity_id
_entity_poly.type
_entity_poly.pdbx_seq_one_letter_code
_entity_poly.pdbx_strand_id
1 'polypeptide(L)'
;MSKSSKSARDNRANQLNPSHPAYHQSRGSSSDEAQRMAELSKPALDNRANQLNPNNAAHAASRGESTASPTSSNPSPAKPE
;
A
#
# COMPACT_ATOMS: atom_id res chain seq x y z
N MET A 1 -26.71 -2.26 6.68
CA MET A 1 -25.61 -1.98 5.74
C MET A 1 -24.80 -0.80 6.25
N SER A 2 -23.53 -1.00 6.64
CA SER A 2 -22.64 0.12 7.01
C SER A 2 -22.36 0.95 5.75
N LYS A 3 -22.88 2.17 5.70
CA LYS A 3 -22.57 3.12 4.62
C LYS A 3 -21.13 3.57 4.85
N SER A 4 -20.22 3.09 4.01
CA SER A 4 -18.85 3.64 3.95
C SER A 4 -18.93 5.17 3.82
N SER A 5 -18.11 5.91 4.59
CA SER A 5 -18.11 7.37 4.54
C SER A 5 -17.62 7.87 3.18
N LYS A 6 -17.95 9.11 2.80
CA LYS A 6 -17.45 9.68 1.54
C LYS A 6 -15.91 9.70 1.50
N SER A 7 -15.28 10.04 2.63
CA SER A 7 -13.82 9.99 2.80
C SER A 7 -13.23 8.59 2.63
N ALA A 8 -13.93 7.53 3.02
CA ALA A 8 -13.48 6.16 2.82
C ALA A 8 -13.55 5.71 1.34
N ARG A 9 -14.52 6.22 0.56
CA ARG A 9 -14.61 5.98 -0.90
C ARG A 9 -13.59 6.81 -1.69
N ASP A 10 -13.33 8.03 -1.24
CA ASP A 10 -12.40 8.96 -1.89
C ASP A 10 -10.93 8.68 -1.51
N ASN A 11 -10.67 7.65 -0.69
CA ASN A 11 -9.32 7.24 -0.31
C ASN A 11 -8.58 6.67 -1.54
N ARG A 12 -7.51 7.36 -1.96
CA ARG A 12 -6.69 6.97 -3.11
C ARG A 12 -6.08 5.58 -2.97
N ALA A 13 -5.67 5.16 -1.77
CA ALA A 13 -5.15 3.82 -1.53
C ALA A 13 -6.23 2.77 -1.84
N ASN A 14 -7.46 2.99 -1.37
CA ASN A 14 -8.60 2.11 -1.65
C ASN A 14 -8.93 2.00 -3.14
N GLN A 15 -8.84 3.10 -3.88
CA GLN A 15 -9.06 3.13 -5.34
C GLN A 15 -7.93 2.46 -6.15
N LEU A 16 -6.77 2.24 -5.53
CA LEU A 16 -5.63 1.55 -6.15
C LEU A 16 -5.51 0.09 -5.71
N ASN A 17 -6.37 -0.37 -4.81
CA ASN A 17 -6.36 -1.74 -4.31
C ASN A 17 -7.42 -2.60 -5.02
N PRO A 18 -7.04 -3.55 -5.89
CA PRO A 18 -8.00 -4.41 -6.58
C PRO A 18 -8.81 -5.33 -5.65
N SER A 19 -8.32 -5.62 -4.44
CA SER A 19 -9.08 -6.35 -3.41
C SER A 19 -10.05 -5.46 -2.62
N HIS A 20 -10.19 -4.19 -3.00
CA HIS A 20 -11.13 -3.26 -2.37
C HIS A 20 -12.23 -2.82 -3.35
N PRO A 21 -13.51 -2.76 -2.93
CA PRO A 21 -14.61 -2.42 -3.83
C PRO A 21 -14.47 -1.03 -4.48
N ALA A 22 -13.82 -0.07 -3.81
CA ALA A 22 -13.62 1.28 -4.37
C ALA A 22 -12.79 1.27 -5.67
N TYR A 23 -11.89 0.30 -5.85
CA TYR A 23 -11.15 0.13 -7.11
C TYR A 23 -12.11 -0.12 -8.28
N HIS A 24 -13.00 -1.10 -8.15
CA HIS A 24 -13.97 -1.45 -9.19
C HIS A 24 -15.05 -0.37 -9.36
N GLN A 25 -15.52 0.23 -8.27
CA GLN A 25 -16.47 1.35 -8.34
C GLN A 25 -15.89 2.56 -9.08
N SER A 26 -14.62 2.90 -8.84
CA SER A 26 -13.94 3.98 -9.58
C SER A 26 -13.78 3.69 -11.08
N ARG A 27 -13.92 2.42 -11.47
CA ARG A 27 -13.85 1.93 -12.86
C ARG A 27 -15.23 1.81 -13.51
N GLY A 28 -16.31 2.12 -12.78
CA GLY A 28 -17.68 2.10 -13.28
C GLY A 28 -18.52 0.89 -12.87
N SER A 29 -18.00 -0.03 -12.04
CA SER A 29 -18.78 -1.17 -11.55
C SER A 29 -19.84 -0.73 -10.53
N SER A 30 -20.97 -1.44 -10.51
CA SER A 30 -21.99 -1.26 -9.47
C SER A 30 -21.46 -1.67 -8.09
N SER A 31 -22.12 -1.23 -7.01
CA SER A 31 -21.67 -1.53 -5.64
C SER A 31 -21.57 -3.04 -5.38
N ASP A 32 -22.56 -3.81 -5.82
CA ASP A 32 -22.64 -5.25 -5.58
C ASP A 32 -21.61 -6.02 -6.43
N GLU A 33 -21.44 -5.60 -7.69
CA GLU A 33 -20.44 -6.17 -8.59
C GLU A 33 -19.01 -5.90 -8.08
N ALA A 34 -18.76 -4.67 -7.62
CA ALA A 34 -17.47 -4.28 -7.08
C ALA A 34 -17.08 -5.08 -5.82
N GLN A 35 -18.06 -5.43 -4.98
CA GLN A 35 -17.83 -6.31 -3.83
C GLN A 35 -17.43 -7.71 -4.27
N ARG A 36 -18.17 -8.31 -5.20
CA ARG A 36 -17.84 -9.64 -5.74
C ARG A 36 -16.46 -9.67 -6.43
N MET A 37 -16.17 -8.66 -7.23
CA MET A 37 -14.88 -8.52 -7.92
C MET A 37 -13.72 -8.30 -6.95
N ALA A 38 -13.95 -7.57 -5.85
CA ALA A 38 -12.96 -7.37 -4.79
C ALA A 38 -12.68 -8.68 -4.03
N GLU A 39 -13.71 -9.47 -3.71
CA GLU A 39 -13.57 -10.79 -3.07
C GLU A 39 -12.80 -11.80 -3.95
N LEU A 40 -13.01 -11.75 -5.26
CA LEU A 40 -12.29 -12.59 -6.24
C LEU A 40 -10.87 -12.07 -6.53
N SER A 41 -10.59 -10.79 -6.25
CA SER A 41 -9.28 -10.20 -6.49
C SER A 41 -8.31 -10.58 -5.39
N LYS A 42 -7.20 -11.18 -5.79
CA LYS A 42 -6.08 -11.43 -4.88
C LYS A 42 -5.43 -10.10 -4.48
N PRO A 43 -5.01 -9.94 -3.22
CA PRO A 43 -4.20 -8.81 -2.83
C PRO A 43 -2.92 -8.83 -3.67
N ALA A 44 -2.73 -7.78 -4.46
CA ALA A 44 -1.48 -7.58 -5.18
C ALA A 44 -0.40 -7.26 -4.14
N LEU A 45 0.59 -8.15 -4.01
CA LEU A 45 1.68 -8.05 -3.02
C LEU A 45 2.40 -6.70 -3.14
N ASP A 46 2.61 -6.24 -4.38
CA ASP A 46 3.13 -4.90 -4.70
C ASP A 46 2.07 -4.08 -5.45
N ASN A 47 1.08 -3.56 -4.73
CA ASN A 47 0.29 -2.45 -5.25
C ASN A 47 0.71 -1.14 -4.58
N ARG A 48 0.57 -0.04 -5.33
CA ARG A 48 0.79 1.31 -4.79
C ARG A 48 -0.16 1.64 -3.64
N ALA A 49 -1.29 0.94 -3.51
CA ALA A 49 -2.17 1.06 -2.35
C ALA A 49 -1.48 0.63 -1.04
N ASN A 50 -0.67 -0.43 -1.06
CA ASN A 50 0.08 -0.92 0.09
C ASN A 50 1.12 0.10 0.53
N GLN A 51 1.78 0.75 -0.42
CA GLN A 51 2.75 1.83 -0.15
C GLN A 51 2.10 3.11 0.39
N LEU A 52 0.81 3.30 0.14
CA LEU A 52 0.03 4.45 0.64
C LEU A 52 -0.73 4.15 1.93
N ASN A 53 -0.71 2.90 2.41
CA ASN A 53 -1.38 2.49 3.63
C ASN A 53 -0.39 2.56 4.81
N PRO A 54 -0.53 3.52 5.75
CA PRO A 54 0.40 3.68 6.87
C PRO A 54 0.47 2.46 7.80
N ASN A 55 -0.54 1.60 7.78
CA ASN A 55 -0.57 0.36 8.56
C ASN A 55 0.07 -0.84 7.84
N ASN A 56 0.56 -0.69 6.61
CA ASN A 56 1.19 -1.75 5.84
C ASN A 56 2.72 -1.59 5.85
N ALA A 57 3.46 -2.69 6.02
CA ALA A 57 4.92 -2.70 6.01
C ALA A 57 5.53 -2.12 4.72
N ALA A 58 4.85 -2.26 3.57
CA ALA A 58 5.28 -1.69 2.31
C ALA A 58 5.32 -0.15 2.33
N HIS A 59 4.51 0.52 3.16
CA HIS A 59 4.55 1.97 3.34
C HIS A 59 5.86 2.41 3.99
N ALA A 60 6.28 1.75 5.09
CA ALA A 60 7.55 2.02 5.75
C ALA A 60 8.75 1.77 4.81
N ALA A 61 8.73 0.64 4.09
CA ALA A 61 9.75 0.31 3.10
C ALA A 61 9.83 1.35 1.96
N SER A 62 8.69 1.83 1.46
CA SER A 62 8.63 2.84 0.38
C SER A 62 9.14 4.22 0.79
N ARG A 63 9.12 4.53 2.09
CA ARG A 63 9.54 5.82 2.65
C ARG A 63 11.01 5.85 3.06
N GLY A 64 11.73 4.73 2.89
CA GLY A 64 13.11 4.61 3.34
C GLY A 64 13.24 4.68 4.86
N GLU A 65 12.15 4.47 5.59
CA GLU A 65 12.12 4.40 7.04
C GLU A 65 12.60 3.00 7.45
N SER A 66 13.83 2.69 7.01
CA SER A 66 14.68 1.71 7.65
C SER A 66 14.77 2.16 9.10
N THR A 67 14.14 1.42 10.01
CA THR A 67 14.38 1.56 11.43
C THR A 67 15.89 1.66 11.64
N ALA A 68 16.30 2.80 12.16
CA ALA A 68 17.66 3.22 12.40
C ALA A 68 18.67 2.08 12.63
N SER A 69 19.65 1.98 11.73
CA SER A 69 21.02 1.61 12.09
C SER A 69 21.94 2.67 11.50
N PRO A 70 22.28 3.77 12.21
CA PRO A 70 23.43 4.58 11.88
C PRO A 70 24.66 3.93 12.53
N THR A 71 25.04 2.73 12.09
CA THR A 71 26.40 2.26 12.27
C THR A 71 27.11 2.42 10.95
N SER A 72 27.45 3.67 10.65
CA SER A 72 28.53 4.02 9.75
C SER A 72 29.83 3.46 10.32
N SER A 73 30.11 2.19 10.07
CA SER A 73 31.46 1.65 10.16
C SER A 73 31.94 1.49 8.73
N ASN A 74 32.39 2.61 8.14
CA ASN A 74 33.33 2.57 7.03
C ASN A 74 34.62 1.93 7.56
N PRO A 75 35.02 0.73 7.15
CA PRO A 75 36.37 0.28 7.39
C PRO A 75 37.26 0.95 6.34
N SER A 76 37.89 2.06 6.70
CA SER A 76 39.01 2.60 5.91
C SER A 76 40.09 1.52 5.82
N PRO A 77 40.57 1.14 4.62
CA PRO A 77 41.69 0.22 4.51
C PRO A 77 42.96 0.95 4.91
N ALA A 78 43.55 0.54 6.03
CA ALA A 78 44.89 0.97 6.42
C ALA A 78 45.90 0.51 5.34
N LYS A 79 46.57 1.46 4.71
CA LYS A 79 47.74 1.21 3.85
C LYS A 79 48.91 0.75 4.75
N PRO A 80 49.59 -0.36 4.43
CA PRO A 80 50.88 -0.67 5.03
C PRO A 80 51.99 0.19 4.39
N GLU A 81 52.81 0.81 5.23
CA GLU A 81 54.12 1.41 4.90
C GLU A 81 55.22 0.35 5.07
#